data_AF-B9ENY7-F1
#
_entry.id   AF-B9ENY7-F1
#
_cell.length_a   1.000
_cell.length_b   1.000
_cell.length_c   1.000
_cell.angle_alpha   90.00
_cell.angle_beta   90.00
_cell.angle_gamma   90.00
#
_symmetry.space_group_name_H-M   'P 1'
#
loop_
_entity.id
_entity.type
_entity.pdbx_description
1 polymer ?
#
loop_
_entity_poly.entity_id
_entity_poly.type
_entity_poly.pdbx_seq_one_letter_code
_entity_poly.pdbx_strand_id
1 'polypeptide(L)'
;MKIHLWNGTRDVTEMMSSKSVEWLQEELESGLGVSSLLLLDCRSHELYESSHIESAINLTIPGLMLRRLKKGNLPIRSIIPNNEDKEKFVKRCKTDMVVLYDEATTDWQETGVASSVLGLLLQKLRDEGCKAFYLEGEN
;
A
#
# COMPACT_ATOMS: atom_id res chain seq x y z
N MET A 1 17.32 28.58 19.40
CA MET A 1 16.98 27.14 19.24
C MET A 1 15.49 27.06 18.96
N LYS A 2 15.10 26.72 17.73
CA LYS A 2 13.68 26.56 17.37
C LYS A 2 13.26 25.15 17.74
N ILE A 3 12.47 25.04 18.81
CA ILE A 3 11.77 23.81 19.17
C ILE A 3 10.75 23.51 18.06
N HIS A 4 10.98 22.45 17.30
CA HIS A 4 9.97 21.91 16.40
C HIS A 4 8.90 21.23 17.28
N LEU A 5 7.87 22.00 17.63
CA LEU A 5 6.60 21.46 18.11
C LEU A 5 6.03 20.58 17.00
N TRP A 6 6.22 19.27 17.15
CA TRP A 6 5.58 18.28 16.31
C TRP A 6 4.08 18.35 16.61
N ASN A 7 3.32 18.90 15.67
CA ASN A 7 1.87 19.06 15.79
C ASN A 7 1.22 17.67 15.68
N GLY A 8 0.92 17.06 16.83
CA GLY A 8 0.33 15.73 16.99
C GLY A 8 -1.15 15.64 16.61
N THR A 9 -1.56 16.32 15.55
CA THR A 9 -2.95 16.40 15.07
C THR A 9 -3.00 16.36 13.54
N ARG A 10 -2.12 15.55 12.92
CA ARG A 10 -2.34 15.12 11.54
C ARG A 10 -3.47 14.11 11.57
N ASP A 11 -4.66 14.69 11.48
CA ASP A 11 -5.92 14.14 11.03
C ASP A 11 -6.04 12.61 11.03
N VAL A 12 -6.68 12.07 12.08
CA VAL A 12 -7.07 10.66 12.15
C VAL A 12 -7.99 10.29 10.97
N THR A 13 -8.65 11.28 10.33
CA THR A 13 -9.48 11.06 9.14
C THR A 13 -8.69 10.95 7.83
N GLU A 14 -7.52 11.58 7.69
CA GLU A 14 -6.61 11.29 6.56
C GLU A 14 -5.96 9.91 6.69
N MET A 15 -5.84 9.38 7.91
CA MET A 15 -5.30 8.04 8.19
C MET A 15 -6.18 6.89 7.70
N MET A 16 -7.42 7.16 7.26
CA MET A 16 -8.41 6.16 6.83
C MET A 16 -8.84 6.39 5.38
N SER A 17 -7.89 6.34 4.44
CA SER A 17 -8.24 6.33 3.01
C SER A 17 -8.24 4.90 2.52
N SER A 18 -9.40 4.27 2.65
CA SER A 18 -9.70 2.93 2.18
C SER A 18 -10.50 2.99 0.88
N LYS A 19 -10.63 1.84 0.21
CA LYS A 19 -11.47 1.63 -0.97
C LYS A 19 -12.21 0.31 -0.82
N SER A 20 -13.49 0.28 -1.18
CA SER A 20 -14.27 -0.95 -1.13
C SER A 20 -13.98 -1.84 -2.35
N VAL A 21 -14.34 -3.12 -2.24
CA VAL A 21 -14.22 -4.09 -3.33
C VAL A 21 -15.11 -3.69 -4.50
N GLU A 22 -16.31 -3.19 -4.24
CA GLU A 22 -17.26 -2.75 -5.27
C GLU A 22 -16.69 -1.57 -6.07
N TRP A 23 -16.09 -0.59 -5.38
CA TRP A 23 -15.42 0.51 -6.07
C TRP A 23 -14.28 0.00 -6.97
N LEU A 24 -13.46 -0.92 -6.47
CA LEU A 24 -12.36 -1.45 -7.27
C LEU A 24 -12.89 -2.20 -8.50
N GLN A 25 -13.96 -2.97 -8.36
CA GLN A 25 -14.59 -3.67 -9.46
C GLN A 25 -15.10 -2.69 -10.53
N GLU A 26 -15.80 -1.64 -10.14
CA GLU A 26 -16.27 -0.60 -11.06
C GLU A 26 -15.11 0.09 -11.82
N GLU A 27 -14.02 0.40 -11.13
CA GLU A 27 -12.83 1.01 -11.75
C GLU A 27 -12.16 0.07 -12.77
N LEU A 28 -12.08 -1.23 -12.46
CA LEU A 28 -11.54 -2.24 -13.36
C LEU A 28 -12.44 -2.43 -14.59
N GLU A 29 -13.75 -2.51 -14.41
CA GLU A 29 -14.74 -2.68 -15.49
C GLU A 29 -14.85 -1.46 -16.41
N SER A 30 -14.65 -0.25 -15.86
CA SER A 30 -14.73 1.00 -16.64
C SER A 30 -13.64 1.13 -17.72
N GLY A 31 -12.54 0.35 -17.63
CA GLY A 31 -11.39 0.37 -18.54
C GLY A 31 -10.53 1.64 -18.49
N LEU A 32 -11.09 2.79 -18.09
CA LEU A 32 -10.37 4.04 -17.84
C LEU A 32 -9.57 3.97 -16.53
N GLY A 33 -10.08 3.29 -15.51
CA GLY A 33 -9.48 3.19 -14.17
C GLY A 33 -8.12 2.49 -14.16
N VAL A 34 -7.96 1.38 -14.90
CA VAL A 34 -6.74 0.55 -14.94
C VAL A 34 -5.48 1.34 -15.37
N SER A 35 -5.67 2.34 -16.25
CA SER A 35 -4.58 3.19 -16.73
C SER A 35 -4.05 4.16 -15.68
N SER A 36 -4.82 4.41 -14.62
CA SER A 36 -4.50 5.32 -13.52
C SER A 36 -4.43 4.65 -12.15
N LEU A 37 -4.50 3.31 -12.12
CA LEU A 37 -4.47 2.49 -10.92
C LEU A 37 -3.16 1.69 -10.86
N LEU A 38 -2.55 1.65 -9.68
CA LEU A 38 -1.38 0.83 -9.36
C LEU A 38 -1.69 -0.08 -8.17
N LEU A 39 -1.93 -1.35 -8.45
CA LEU A 39 -2.27 -2.37 -7.46
C LEU A 39 -1.00 -2.98 -6.85
N LEU A 40 -0.95 -3.06 -5.51
CA LEU A 40 0.13 -3.69 -4.75
C LEU A 40 -0.42 -4.85 -3.92
N ASP A 41 -0.05 -6.07 -4.31
CA ASP A 41 -0.39 -7.29 -3.58
C ASP A 41 0.62 -7.52 -2.45
N CYS A 42 0.17 -7.42 -1.21
CA CYS A 42 1.01 -7.57 -0.02
C CYS A 42 1.02 -9.01 0.53
N ARG A 43 0.35 -9.96 -0.14
CA ARG A 43 0.29 -11.37 0.27
C ARG A 43 1.60 -12.09 -0.02
N SER A 44 1.71 -13.30 0.51
CA SER A 44 2.84 -14.18 0.22
C SER A 44 2.98 -14.42 -1.30
N HIS A 45 4.20 -14.65 -1.75
CA HIS A 45 4.46 -14.92 -3.16
C HIS A 45 3.70 -16.16 -3.67
N GLU A 46 3.52 -17.18 -2.83
CA GLU A 46 2.73 -18.38 -3.15
C GLU A 46 1.26 -18.03 -3.45
N LEU A 47 0.63 -17.18 -2.62
CA LEU A 47 -0.74 -16.75 -2.84
C LEU A 47 -0.86 -15.90 -4.10
N TYR A 48 0.08 -14.98 -4.33
CA TYR A 48 0.13 -14.17 -5.54
C TYR A 48 0.22 -15.03 -6.81
N GLU A 49 1.12 -16.02 -6.84
CA GLU A 49 1.27 -16.92 -7.99
C GLU A 49 0.03 -17.81 -8.21
N SER A 50 -0.66 -18.18 -7.13
CA SER A 50 -1.88 -18.98 -7.23
C SER A 50 -3.05 -18.21 -7.87
N SER A 51 -3.19 -16.93 -7.51
CA SER A 51 -4.17 -16.00 -8.05
C SER A 51 -3.87 -14.58 -7.56
N HIS A 52 -4.06 -13.58 -8.40
CA HIS A 52 -3.96 -12.17 -8.03
C HIS A 52 -4.81 -11.32 -8.96
N ILE A 53 -5.09 -10.07 -8.57
CA ILE A 53 -5.78 -9.12 -9.45
C ILE A 53 -4.85 -8.79 -10.62
N GLU A 54 -5.39 -8.79 -11.83
CA GLU A 54 -4.62 -8.53 -13.04
C GLU A 54 -3.78 -7.25 -12.91
N SER A 55 -2.51 -7.33 -13.32
CA SER A 55 -1.52 -6.24 -13.30
C SER A 55 -1.03 -5.77 -11.92
N ALA A 56 -1.46 -6.42 -10.83
CA ALA A 56 -0.92 -6.15 -9.49
C ALA A 56 0.58 -6.46 -9.40
N ILE A 57 1.27 -5.74 -8.51
CA ILE A 57 2.69 -5.97 -8.22
C ILE A 57 2.79 -6.67 -6.87
N ASN A 58 3.42 -7.85 -6.82
CA ASN A 58 3.70 -8.50 -5.55
C ASN A 58 4.80 -7.77 -4.76
N LEU A 59 4.49 -7.44 -3.50
CA LEU A 59 5.47 -6.95 -2.54
C LEU A 59 5.98 -8.12 -1.69
N THR A 60 7.28 -8.39 -1.75
CA THR A 60 7.90 -9.41 -0.90
C THR A 60 8.56 -8.75 0.29
N ILE A 61 8.10 -9.05 1.51
CA ILE A 61 8.66 -8.48 2.74
C ILE A 61 9.32 -9.59 3.58
N PRO A 62 10.56 -10.00 3.26
CA PRO A 62 11.32 -10.89 4.12
C PRO A 62 11.47 -10.30 5.54
N GLY A 63 11.59 -11.15 6.56
CA GLY A 63 11.64 -10.72 7.97
C GLY A 63 12.71 -9.66 8.29
N LEU A 64 13.86 -9.68 7.61
CA LEU A 64 14.89 -8.64 7.72
C LEU A 64 14.40 -7.27 7.20
N MET A 65 13.65 -7.28 6.10
CA MET A 65 13.09 -6.08 5.50
C MET A 65 11.94 -5.53 6.34
N LEU A 66 11.13 -6.39 6.94
CA LEU A 66 10.09 -5.98 7.89
C LEU A 66 10.68 -5.16 9.05
N ARG A 67 11.83 -5.59 9.60
CA ARG A 67 12.53 -4.84 10.65
C ARG A 67 13.02 -3.47 10.17
N ARG A 68 13.46 -3.36 8.91
CA ARG A 68 13.89 -2.07 8.33
C ARG A 68 12.70 -1.16 8.02
N LEU A 69 11.59 -1.73 7.59
CA LEU A 69 10.32 -1.02 7.35
C LEU A 69 9.82 -0.39 8.65
N LYS A 70 9.76 -1.17 9.75
CA LYS A 70 9.39 -0.68 11.09
C LYS A 70 10.28 0.45 11.62
N LYS A 71 11.52 0.55 11.13
CA LYS A 71 12.46 1.64 11.46
C LYS A 71 12.38 2.85 10.51
N GLY A 72 11.51 2.80 9.49
CA GLY A 72 11.30 3.88 8.51
C GLY A 72 12.38 4.00 7.43
N ASN A 73 13.46 3.20 7.48
CA ASN A 73 14.63 3.33 6.61
C ASN A 73 14.67 2.30 5.47
N LEU A 74 13.51 2.05 4.86
CA LEU A 74 13.36 1.12 3.74
C LEU A 74 12.47 1.75 2.65
N PRO A 75 12.99 1.96 1.42
CA PRO A 75 12.18 2.45 0.31
C PRO A 75 11.31 1.30 -0.25
N ILE A 76 10.06 1.59 -0.60
CA ILE A 76 9.10 0.56 -1.07
C ILE A 76 9.60 -0.17 -2.33
N ARG A 77 10.25 0.53 -3.26
CA ARG A 77 10.85 -0.12 -4.45
C ARG A 77 11.86 -1.25 -4.14
N SER A 78 12.39 -1.31 -2.92
CA SER A 78 13.36 -2.35 -2.52
C SER A 78 12.73 -3.69 -2.16
N ILE A 79 11.43 -3.70 -1.83
CA ILE A 79 10.66 -4.93 -1.54
C ILE A 79 9.94 -5.48 -2.79
N ILE A 80 10.15 -4.86 -3.95
CA ILE A 80 9.65 -5.35 -5.23
C ILE A 80 10.72 -6.30 -5.83
N PRO A 81 10.40 -7.60 -6.00
CA PRO A 81 11.40 -8.61 -6.33
C PRO A 81 11.90 -8.51 -7.78
N ASN A 82 11.01 -8.36 -8.77
CA ASN A 82 11.41 -8.26 -10.17
C ASN A 82 11.81 -6.82 -10.55
N ASN A 83 12.54 -6.64 -11.66
CA ASN A 83 12.95 -5.31 -12.12
C ASN A 83 11.88 -4.60 -12.95
N GLU A 84 11.04 -5.32 -13.67
CA GLU A 84 9.99 -4.76 -14.53
C GLU A 84 8.92 -4.01 -13.70
N ASP A 85 8.38 -4.66 -12.68
CA ASP A 85 7.43 -4.08 -11.73
C ASP A 85 8.09 -2.97 -10.91
N LYS A 86 9.38 -3.07 -10.63
CA LYS A 86 10.11 -2.00 -9.95
C LYS A 86 10.15 -0.74 -10.81
N GLU A 87 10.42 -0.88 -12.10
CA GLU A 87 10.37 0.24 -13.04
C GLU A 87 8.94 0.78 -13.21
N LYS A 88 7.95 -0.12 -13.33
CA LYS A 88 6.53 0.22 -13.40
C LYS A 88 6.10 1.03 -12.17
N PHE A 89 6.47 0.57 -10.98
CA PHE A 89 6.21 1.26 -9.72
C PHE A 89 6.86 2.64 -9.70
N VAL A 90 8.16 2.75 -10.01
CA VAL A 90 8.87 4.04 -10.00
C VAL A 90 8.25 5.05 -10.96
N LYS A 91 7.76 4.59 -12.12
CA LYS A 91 7.11 5.44 -13.12
C LYS A 91 5.73 5.92 -12.69
N ARG A 92 4.95 5.06 -12.03
CA ARG A 92 3.50 5.28 -11.79
C ARG A 92 3.13 5.66 -10.35
N CYS A 93 3.95 5.36 -9.35
CA CYS A 93 3.53 5.46 -7.93
C CYS A 93 3.11 6.87 -7.48
N LYS A 94 3.59 7.92 -8.17
CA LYS A 94 3.25 9.32 -7.86
C LYS A 94 2.16 9.91 -8.74
N THR A 95 1.87 9.29 -9.88
CA THR A 95 0.87 9.76 -10.84
C THR A 95 -0.46 9.03 -10.66
N ASP A 96 -0.37 7.76 -10.26
CA ASP A 96 -1.50 6.85 -10.22
C ASP A 96 -2.01 6.72 -8.80
N MET A 97 -3.26 6.28 -8.68
CA MET A 97 -3.83 5.86 -7.41
C MET A 97 -3.23 4.51 -7.03
N VAL A 98 -2.53 4.49 -5.88
CA VAL A 98 -1.91 3.27 -5.37
C VAL A 98 -2.90 2.58 -4.43
N VAL A 99 -3.24 1.33 -4.71
CA VAL A 99 -4.15 0.54 -3.86
C VAL A 99 -3.41 -0.71 -3.37
N LEU A 100 -3.33 -0.87 -2.05
CA LEU A 100 -2.70 -2.03 -1.41
C LEU A 100 -3.77 -3.00 -0.92
N TYR A 101 -3.53 -4.30 -1.04
CA TYR A 101 -4.40 -5.32 -0.46
C TYR A 101 -3.60 -6.49 0.12
N ASP A 102 -4.19 -7.17 1.11
CA ASP A 102 -3.65 -8.39 1.71
C ASP A 102 -4.77 -9.44 1.93
N GLU A 103 -4.50 -10.49 2.74
CA GLU A 103 -5.44 -11.59 2.93
C GLU A 103 -6.49 -11.36 4.03
N ALA A 104 -6.19 -10.57 5.06
CA ALA A 104 -6.94 -10.63 6.32
C ALA A 104 -6.86 -9.35 7.19
N THR A 105 -6.37 -8.21 6.68
CA THR A 105 -6.44 -6.99 7.47
C THR A 105 -7.86 -6.40 7.43
N THR A 106 -8.70 -6.88 8.34
CA THR A 106 -10.08 -6.40 8.58
C THR A 106 -10.12 -5.37 9.73
N ASP A 107 -9.26 -5.53 10.73
CA ASP A 107 -9.35 -4.78 11.99
C ASP A 107 -8.27 -3.69 12.12
N TRP A 108 -8.48 -2.59 11.41
CA TRP A 108 -7.71 -1.35 11.59
C TRP A 108 -7.97 -0.63 12.91
N GLN A 109 -9.08 -0.99 13.59
CA GLN A 109 -9.58 -0.35 14.82
C GLN A 109 -8.92 -0.87 16.10
N GLU A 110 -8.50 -2.14 16.17
CA GLU A 110 -8.02 -2.74 17.42
C GLU A 110 -6.52 -2.54 17.68
N THR A 111 -5.69 -2.55 16.64
CA THR A 111 -4.22 -2.49 16.77
C THR A 111 -3.61 -1.14 16.35
N GLY A 112 -4.42 -0.27 15.75
CA GLY A 112 -3.99 1.01 15.18
C GLY A 112 -3.16 0.84 13.91
N VAL A 113 -3.50 1.62 12.88
CA VAL A 113 -2.87 1.64 11.54
C VAL A 113 -1.33 1.66 11.59
N ALA A 114 -0.71 2.29 12.59
CA ALA A 114 0.74 2.40 12.69
C ALA A 114 1.48 1.12 13.12
N SER A 115 0.76 0.07 13.56
CA SER A 115 1.38 -1.16 14.07
C SER A 115 1.39 -2.32 13.06
N SER A 116 0.46 -2.32 12.10
CA SER A 116 0.35 -3.34 11.06
C SER A 116 1.35 -3.11 9.92
N VAL A 117 1.75 -4.19 9.23
CA VAL A 117 2.65 -4.09 8.06
C VAL A 117 2.01 -3.26 6.97
N LEU A 118 0.72 -3.50 6.69
CA LEU A 118 -0.05 -2.80 5.67
C LEU A 118 -0.13 -1.30 5.95
N GLY A 119 -0.35 -0.89 7.21
CA GLY A 119 -0.40 0.52 7.57
C GLY A 119 0.97 1.21 7.56
N LEU A 120 2.05 0.50 7.88
CA LEU A 120 3.42 1.01 7.69
C LEU A 120 3.75 1.24 6.21
N LEU A 121 3.33 0.34 5.31
CA LEU A 121 3.49 0.50 3.87
C LEU A 121 2.67 1.71 3.36
N LEU A 122 1.41 1.81 3.80
CA LEU A 122 0.52 2.90 3.45
C LEU A 122 1.11 4.26 3.86
N GLN A 123 1.58 4.38 5.10
CA GLN A 123 2.22 5.59 5.59
C GLN A 123 3.49 5.90 4.79
N LYS A 124 4.32 4.89 4.52
CA LYS A 124 5.56 5.08 3.78
C LYS A 124 5.32 5.56 2.35
N LEU A 125 4.31 5.03 1.67
CA LEU A 125 3.92 5.46 0.33
C LEU A 125 3.47 6.94 0.33
N ARG A 126 2.68 7.34 1.33
CA ARG A 126 2.23 8.73 1.49
C ARG A 126 3.38 9.68 1.82
N ASP A 127 4.31 9.27 2.69
CA ASP A 127 5.53 10.03 2.97
C ASP A 127 6.41 10.21 1.72
N GLU A 128 6.35 9.27 0.77
CA GLU A 128 7.02 9.37 -0.54
C GLU A 128 6.21 10.15 -1.61
N GLY A 129 5.01 10.63 -1.25
CA GLY A 129 4.13 11.46 -2.09
C GLY A 129 3.13 10.68 -2.95
N CYS A 130 2.90 9.40 -2.65
CA CYS A 130 1.93 8.57 -3.39
C CYS A 130 0.50 8.80 -2.89
N LYS A 131 -0.48 8.77 -3.81
CA LYS A 131 -1.91 8.79 -3.46
C LYS A 131 -2.35 7.36 -3.11
N ALA A 132 -2.05 6.93 -1.89
CA ALA A 132 -2.16 5.54 -1.46
C ALA A 132 -3.39 5.23 -0.57
N PHE A 133 -4.05 4.12 -0.89
CA PHE A 133 -5.23 3.58 -0.22
C PHE A 133 -5.04 2.08 0.06
N TYR A 134 -5.78 1.52 1.00
CA TYR A 134 -5.91 0.07 1.12
C TYR A 134 -7.28 -0.40 0.60
N LEU A 135 -7.35 -1.64 0.12
CA LEU A 135 -8.60 -2.32 -0.23
C LEU A 135 -9.23 -2.91 1.03
N GLU A 136 -10.49 -2.61 1.29
CA GLU A 136 -11.26 -3.19 2.37
C GLU A 136 -11.57 -4.66 2.05
N GLY A 137 -11.43 -5.54 3.05
CA GLY A 137 -11.91 -6.91 2.93
C GLY A 137 -13.44 -6.97 3.01
N GLU A 138 -14.02 -8.05 2.48
CA GLU A 138 -15.43 -8.37 2.71
C GLU A 138 -15.61 -8.81 4.18
N ASN A 139 -16.60 -8.24 4.86
CA ASN A 139 -16.92 -8.51 6.27
C ASN A 139 -17.90 -9.68 6.42
#